data_AF-A0AA86MXE5-F1
#
_entry.id   AF-A0AA86MXE5-F1
#
_cell.length_a   1.000
_cell.length_b   1.000
_cell.length_c   1.000
_cell.angle_alpha   90.00
_cell.angle_beta   90.00
_cell.angle_gamma   90.00
#
_symmetry.space_group_name_H-M   'P 1'
#
loop_
_entity.id
_entity.type
_entity.pdbx_description
1 polymer ?
#
loop_
_entity_poly.entity_id
_entity_poly.type
_entity_poly.pdbx_seq_one_letter_code
_entity_poly.pdbx_strand_id
1 'polypeptide(L)'
;MGNGYAPLLLSRSFAARLLRTYEYPDPRRPGKVIRGYDRAHALRTARLCGAVALSLGYGVTIVRQYQIACLLHDLGRAGLDRRLFGRLWSWAQRRGIPTRPREWRARYPRTAYGSETEAFIARFGREIERDGMAMDVWAREQIEMRLGYARRLARRLRAVKPSLVRLGVRWEPWMQRVMLYYYYPERLNDAPRWVKQLAEVLVACEQFEAYSNRERGRDYYGRRSESLEEAFRYLDRLEAEGILSAPVLSALKQLAAAGVFDDLLASARGTGLTLRERRFMRRFAQEVSACP
;
A
#
# COMPACT_ATOMS: atom_id res chain seq x y z
N MET A 1 -15.09 11.09 23.80
CA MET A 1 -15.03 11.00 22.33
C MET A 1 -14.24 12.21 21.83
N GLY A 2 -12.93 12.03 21.60
CA GLY A 2 -12.04 13.15 21.25
C GLY A 2 -12.10 13.51 19.77
N ASN A 3 -12.00 14.81 19.47
CA ASN A 3 -11.99 15.44 18.14
C ASN A 3 -11.44 14.56 16.98
N GLY A 4 -12.36 13.91 16.26
CA GLY A 4 -12.58 14.02 14.80
C GLY A 4 -11.48 13.69 13.78
N TYR A 5 -10.28 13.23 14.15
CA TYR A 5 -9.19 13.07 13.17
C TYR A 5 -8.45 11.74 13.27
N ALA A 6 -8.06 11.19 12.11
CA ALA A 6 -7.20 10.01 12.03
C ALA A 6 -5.79 10.31 12.63
N PRO A 7 -5.40 9.62 13.72
CA PRO A 7 -4.23 10.00 14.50
C PRO A 7 -2.92 9.49 13.90
N LEU A 8 -1.83 10.20 14.20
CA LEU A 8 -0.47 9.71 14.09
C LEU A 8 0.12 9.68 15.51
N LEU A 9 0.30 8.50 16.08
CA LEU A 9 0.83 8.30 17.45
C LEU A 9 2.35 8.47 17.51
N LEU A 10 2.96 8.80 16.38
CA LEU A 10 4.36 9.12 16.22
C LEU A 10 4.52 10.63 16.12
N SER A 11 5.59 11.19 16.70
CA SER A 11 5.89 12.60 16.50
C SER A 11 6.14 12.89 15.01
N ARG A 12 5.79 14.09 14.55
CA ARG A 12 5.99 14.51 13.16
C ARG A 12 7.46 14.40 12.73
N SER A 13 8.38 14.78 13.60
CA SER A 13 9.83 14.68 13.36
C SER A 13 10.27 13.23 13.20
N PHE A 14 9.76 12.32 14.02
CA PHE A 14 10.05 10.89 13.93
C PHE A 14 9.52 10.28 12.63
N ALA A 15 8.25 10.54 12.28
CA ALA A 15 7.67 10.08 11.03
C ALA A 15 8.43 10.62 9.80
N ALA A 16 8.84 11.90 9.83
CA ALA A 16 9.66 12.48 8.77
C ALA A 16 11.03 11.77 8.63
N ARG A 17 11.67 11.37 9.74
CA ARG A 17 12.92 10.59 9.72
C ARG A 17 12.71 9.21 9.10
N LEU A 18 11.62 8.53 9.43
CA LEU A 18 11.27 7.24 8.81
C LEU A 18 11.02 7.40 7.31
N LEU A 19 10.26 8.40 6.88
CA LEU A 19 9.93 8.62 5.47
C LEU A 19 11.15 8.99 4.61
N ARG A 20 12.23 9.54 5.20
CA ARG A 20 13.50 9.74 4.47
C ARG A 20 14.15 8.43 4.03
N THR A 21 13.82 7.29 4.62
CA THR A 21 14.34 5.99 4.18
C THR A 21 13.88 5.58 2.77
N TYR A 22 12.87 6.27 2.22
CA TYR A 22 12.44 6.14 0.83
C TYR A 22 13.37 6.86 -0.16
N GLU A 23 14.37 7.62 0.31
CA GLU A 23 15.43 8.18 -0.54
C GLU A 23 16.24 7.05 -1.15
N TYR A 24 16.46 7.17 -2.46
CA TYR A 24 17.17 6.15 -3.22
C TYR A 24 18.28 6.82 -4.04
N PRO A 25 19.55 6.43 -3.86
CA PRO A 25 20.64 6.89 -4.72
C PRO A 25 20.32 6.53 -6.18
N ASP A 26 20.39 7.48 -7.12
CA ASP A 26 20.11 7.21 -8.53
C ASP A 26 21.28 6.38 -9.11
N PRO A 27 21.07 5.11 -9.50
CA PRO A 27 22.16 4.27 -10.00
C PRO A 27 22.67 4.74 -11.36
N ARG A 28 21.91 5.60 -12.06
CA ARG A 28 22.30 6.15 -13.38
C ARG A 28 23.06 7.47 -13.25
N ARG A 29 23.04 8.09 -12.07
CA ARG A 29 23.57 9.45 -11.84
C ARG A 29 24.24 9.54 -10.46
N PRO A 30 25.56 9.30 -10.38
CA PRO A 30 26.31 9.41 -9.12
C PRO A 30 26.01 10.73 -8.38
N GLY A 31 25.82 10.65 -7.07
CA GLY A 31 25.52 11.80 -6.21
C GLY A 31 24.09 12.36 -6.31
N LYS A 32 23.25 11.87 -7.23
CA LYS A 32 21.82 12.24 -7.28
C LYS A 32 20.98 11.28 -6.43
N VAL A 33 19.92 11.82 -5.85
CA VAL A 33 18.95 11.08 -5.04
C VAL A 33 17.57 11.18 -5.68
N ILE A 34 16.96 10.02 -5.94
CA ILE A 34 15.55 9.90 -6.29
C ILE A 34 14.74 10.11 -5.02
N ARG A 35 13.87 11.13 -5.03
CA ARG A 35 12.96 11.39 -3.92
C ARG A 35 11.94 10.26 -3.79
N GLY A 36 11.57 9.96 -2.56
CA GLY A 36 10.62 8.90 -2.27
C GLY A 36 9.21 9.31 -2.69
N TYR A 37 8.74 8.79 -3.82
CA TYR A 37 7.45 9.14 -4.40
C TYR A 37 6.28 8.83 -3.45
N ASP A 38 6.30 7.65 -2.82
CA ASP A 38 5.18 7.16 -2.02
C ASP A 38 5.12 7.71 -0.57
N ARG A 39 5.96 8.68 -0.18
CA ARG A 39 6.03 9.16 1.22
C ARG A 39 4.72 9.75 1.73
N ALA A 40 4.09 10.60 0.93
CA ALA A 40 2.85 11.28 1.31
C ALA A 40 1.69 10.28 1.44
N HIS A 41 1.65 9.32 0.52
CA HIS A 41 0.72 8.19 0.55
C HIS A 41 0.93 7.34 1.81
N ALA A 42 2.16 6.87 2.07
CA ALA A 42 2.47 6.04 3.23
C ALA A 42 2.10 6.72 4.56
N LEU A 43 2.29 8.05 4.65
CA LEU A 43 1.87 8.84 5.80
C LEU A 43 0.35 8.84 6.00
N ARG A 44 -0.44 9.05 4.94
CA ARG A 44 -1.90 9.02 5.02
C ARG A 44 -2.40 7.61 5.35
N THR A 45 -1.89 6.58 4.68
CA THR A 45 -2.20 5.18 4.97
C THR A 45 -1.92 4.84 6.43
N ALA A 46 -0.77 5.24 6.99
CA ALA A 46 -0.46 4.98 8.40
C ALA A 46 -1.44 5.66 9.39
N ARG A 47 -1.96 6.84 9.05
CA ARG A 47 -2.97 7.53 9.87
C ARG A 47 -4.32 6.84 9.81
N LEU A 48 -4.77 6.44 8.61
CA LEU A 48 -5.98 5.63 8.42
C LEU A 48 -5.87 4.32 9.23
N CYS A 49 -4.76 3.60 9.07
CA CYS A 49 -4.48 2.35 9.78
C CYS A 49 -4.52 2.53 11.30
N GLY A 50 -3.92 3.62 11.81
CA GLY A 50 -3.92 3.92 13.24
C GLY A 50 -5.34 4.14 13.79
N ALA A 51 -6.18 4.88 13.06
CA ALA A 51 -7.57 5.11 13.46
C ALA A 51 -8.37 3.80 13.51
N VAL A 52 -8.29 2.98 12.46
CA VAL A 52 -9.00 1.70 12.38
C VAL A 52 -8.52 0.74 13.47
N ALA A 53 -7.20 0.61 13.68
CA ALA A 53 -6.67 -0.25 14.72
C ALA A 53 -7.13 0.19 16.12
N LEU A 54 -7.13 1.48 16.44
CA LEU A 54 -7.66 1.97 17.72
C LEU A 54 -9.16 1.67 17.86
N SER A 55 -9.95 1.83 16.80
CA SER A 55 -11.38 1.52 16.80
C SER A 55 -11.67 0.03 16.98
N LEU A 56 -10.74 -0.85 16.60
CA LEU A 56 -10.81 -2.30 16.84
C LEU A 56 -10.34 -2.71 18.24
N GLY A 57 -9.99 -1.75 19.11
CA GLY A 57 -9.61 -2.00 20.50
C GLY A 57 -8.11 -2.27 20.72
N TYR A 58 -7.26 -2.06 19.71
CA TYR A 58 -5.82 -2.23 19.88
C TYR A 58 -5.21 -1.15 20.79
N GLY A 59 -4.37 -1.57 21.74
CA GLY A 59 -3.65 -0.66 22.64
C GLY A 59 -2.67 0.26 21.91
N VAL A 60 -2.55 1.50 22.40
CA VAL A 60 -1.71 2.58 21.85
C VAL A 60 -0.27 2.14 21.55
N THR A 61 0.34 1.32 22.41
CA THR A 61 1.72 0.83 22.22
C THR A 61 1.86 -0.03 20.95
N ILE A 62 0.95 -0.98 20.74
CA ILE A 62 0.93 -1.83 19.53
C ILE A 62 0.61 -0.97 18.30
N VAL A 63 -0.36 -0.07 18.39
CA VAL A 63 -0.73 0.80 17.27
C VAL A 63 0.45 1.69 16.87
N ARG A 64 1.20 2.24 17.83
CA ARG A 64 2.38 3.06 17.56
C ARG A 64 3.45 2.28 16.79
N GLN A 65 3.71 1.03 17.16
CA GLN A 65 4.65 0.16 16.44
C GLN A 65 4.11 -0.24 15.06
N TYR A 66 2.81 -0.55 14.97
CA TYR A 66 2.13 -0.85 13.72
C TYR A 66 2.19 0.31 12.73
N GLN A 67 2.00 1.56 13.19
CA GLN A 67 2.13 2.74 12.33
C GLN A 67 3.54 2.90 11.74
N ILE A 68 4.59 2.40 12.40
CA ILE A 68 5.94 2.35 11.81
C ILE A 68 5.97 1.36 10.64
N ALA A 69 5.34 0.19 10.78
CA ALA A 69 5.22 -0.77 9.67
C ALA A 69 4.41 -0.17 8.51
N CYS A 70 3.30 0.52 8.80
CA CYS A 70 2.49 1.22 7.79
C CYS A 70 3.28 2.32 7.08
N LEU A 71 4.08 3.12 7.79
CA LEU A 71 4.90 4.18 7.18
C LEU A 71 5.97 3.64 6.24
N LEU A 72 6.39 2.39 6.42
CA LEU A 72 7.42 1.73 5.63
C LEU A 72 6.84 0.72 4.64
N HIS A 73 5.52 0.55 4.59
CA HIS A 73 4.88 -0.59 3.92
C HIS A 73 5.21 -0.67 2.43
N ASP A 74 5.44 0.49 1.80
CA ASP A 74 5.77 0.67 0.38
C ASP A 74 7.29 0.89 0.15
N LEU A 75 8.15 0.64 1.15
CA LEU A 75 9.60 0.89 1.06
C LEU A 75 10.27 0.09 -0.06
N GLY A 76 9.69 -1.04 -0.46
CA GLY A 76 10.14 -1.78 -1.65
C GLY A 76 10.05 -0.97 -2.94
N ARG A 77 9.27 0.12 -2.99
CA ARG A 77 9.15 1.03 -4.14
C ARG A 77 10.14 2.21 -4.12
N ALA A 78 11.05 2.27 -3.14
CA ALA A 78 12.11 3.27 -3.15
C ALA A 78 12.90 3.20 -4.48
N GLY A 79 13.13 4.36 -5.11
CA GLY A 79 13.75 4.46 -6.43
C GLY A 79 12.78 4.36 -7.61
N LEU A 80 11.48 4.49 -7.41
CA LEU A 80 10.50 4.43 -8.48
C LEU A 80 10.75 5.46 -9.60
N ASP A 81 10.86 4.98 -10.83
CA ASP A 81 10.81 5.79 -12.04
C ASP A 81 9.37 5.79 -12.59
N ARG A 82 8.59 6.81 -12.21
CA ARG A 82 7.15 6.91 -12.53
C ARG A 82 6.85 6.67 -14.01
N ARG A 83 7.68 7.22 -14.91
CA ARG A 83 7.45 7.13 -16.35
C ARG A 83 7.70 5.72 -16.86
N LEU A 84 8.84 5.13 -16.50
CA LEU A 84 9.17 3.77 -16.92
C LEU A 84 8.22 2.75 -16.30
N PHE A 85 7.97 2.85 -14.99
CA PHE A 85 7.04 1.99 -14.26
C PHE A 85 5.63 2.06 -14.87
N GLY A 86 5.09 3.27 -15.07
CA GLY A 86 3.78 3.47 -15.68
C GLY A 86 3.68 2.87 -17.09
N ARG A 87 4.71 3.06 -17.92
CA ARG A 87 4.77 2.47 -19.28
C ARG A 87 4.78 0.94 -19.25
N LEU A 88 5.63 0.33 -18.42
CA LEU A 88 5.74 -1.13 -18.28
C LEU A 88 4.41 -1.77 -17.87
N TRP A 89 3.75 -1.23 -16.85
CA TRP A 89 2.53 -1.86 -16.33
C TRP A 89 1.30 -1.53 -17.18
N SER A 90 1.25 -0.37 -17.83
CA SER A 90 0.22 -0.10 -18.84
C SER A 90 0.39 -1.02 -20.05
N TRP A 91 1.64 -1.29 -20.47
CA TRP A 91 1.96 -2.23 -21.54
C TRP A 91 1.47 -3.65 -21.22
N ALA A 92 1.73 -4.12 -19.99
CA ALA A 92 1.30 -5.44 -19.53
C ALA A 92 -0.23 -5.54 -19.43
N GLN A 93 -0.87 -4.52 -18.85
CA GLN A 93 -2.32 -4.48 -18.65
C GLN A 93 -3.09 -4.49 -19.98
N ARG A 94 -2.65 -3.72 -20.99
CA ARG A 94 -3.29 -3.71 -22.33
C ARG A 94 -3.23 -5.07 -23.04
N ARG A 95 -2.29 -5.94 -22.63
CA ARG A 95 -2.09 -7.28 -23.18
C ARG A 95 -2.68 -8.37 -22.27
N GLY A 96 -3.41 -7.99 -21.23
CA GLY A 96 -3.98 -8.93 -20.27
C GLY A 96 -2.92 -9.74 -19.52
N ILE A 97 -1.69 -9.23 -19.38
CA ILE A 97 -0.60 -9.91 -18.66
C ILE A 97 -0.78 -9.63 -17.16
N PRO A 98 -0.71 -10.66 -16.29
CA PRO A 98 -0.79 -10.47 -14.84
C PRO A 98 0.24 -9.47 -14.32
N THR A 99 -0.20 -8.52 -13.50
CA THR A 99 0.69 -7.47 -12.93
C THR A 99 0.90 -7.64 -11.43
N ARG A 100 0.41 -8.74 -10.85
CA ARG A 100 0.59 -9.06 -9.44
C ARG A 100 1.14 -10.48 -9.27
N PRO A 101 1.97 -10.74 -8.26
CA PRO A 101 2.52 -12.07 -8.00
C PRO A 101 1.46 -13.17 -7.88
N ARG A 102 0.36 -12.91 -7.14
CA ARG A 102 -0.75 -13.88 -6.99
C ARG A 102 -1.39 -14.23 -8.33
N GLU A 103 -1.74 -13.22 -9.12
CA GLU A 103 -2.33 -13.37 -10.46
C GLU A 103 -1.36 -14.07 -11.43
N TRP A 104 -0.06 -13.74 -11.33
CA TRP A 104 1.00 -14.38 -12.09
C TRP A 104 1.07 -15.87 -11.79
N ARG A 105 1.14 -16.24 -10.51
CA ARG A 105 1.22 -17.65 -10.09
C ARG A 105 -0.04 -18.45 -10.48
N ALA A 106 -1.22 -17.82 -10.46
CA ALA A 106 -2.44 -18.46 -10.95
C ALA A 106 -2.38 -18.77 -12.46
N ARG A 107 -1.82 -17.86 -13.26
CA ARG A 107 -1.69 -18.05 -14.72
C ARG A 107 -0.50 -18.91 -15.13
N TYR A 108 0.59 -18.85 -14.37
CA TYR A 108 1.86 -19.52 -14.67
C TYR A 108 2.33 -20.37 -13.48
N PRO A 109 1.62 -21.47 -13.16
CA PRO A 109 1.83 -22.24 -11.93
C PRO A 109 3.21 -22.92 -11.84
N ARG A 110 3.92 -23.07 -12.97
CA ARG A 110 5.30 -23.60 -13.00
C ARG A 110 6.35 -22.56 -12.62
N THR A 111 5.98 -21.30 -12.45
CA THR A 111 6.93 -20.27 -11.99
C THR A 111 7.31 -20.57 -10.54
N ALA A 112 8.60 -20.77 -10.27
CA ALA A 112 9.08 -20.91 -8.90
C ALA A 112 8.69 -19.70 -8.05
N TYR A 113 8.19 -19.96 -6.83
CA TYR A 113 7.72 -18.91 -5.94
C TYR A 113 8.84 -17.90 -5.63
N GLY A 114 8.55 -16.61 -5.83
CA GLY A 114 9.55 -15.55 -5.65
C GLY A 114 10.43 -15.26 -6.87
N SER A 115 10.24 -16.00 -7.98
CA SER A 115 10.93 -15.79 -9.26
C SER A 115 10.03 -15.16 -10.34
N GLU A 116 8.92 -14.54 -9.94
CA GLU A 116 7.94 -13.94 -10.88
C GLU A 116 8.55 -12.81 -11.72
N THR A 117 9.52 -12.08 -11.18
CA THR A 117 10.24 -11.01 -11.91
C THR A 117 11.07 -11.60 -13.03
N GLU A 118 11.89 -12.60 -12.72
CA GLU A 118 12.77 -13.27 -13.67
C GLU A 118 11.95 -13.97 -14.77
N ALA A 119 10.87 -14.65 -14.39
CA ALA A 119 9.97 -15.31 -15.33
C ALA A 119 9.26 -14.31 -16.27
N PHE A 120 8.84 -13.16 -15.75
CA PHE A 120 8.26 -12.08 -16.56
C PHE A 120 9.27 -11.55 -17.59
N ILE A 121 10.50 -11.27 -17.16
CA ILE A 121 11.55 -10.75 -18.04
C ILE A 121 11.92 -11.79 -19.11
N ALA A 122 12.10 -13.05 -18.73
CA ALA A 122 12.44 -14.12 -19.66
C ALA A 122 11.36 -14.30 -20.73
N ARG A 123 10.08 -14.14 -20.35
CA ARG A 123 8.95 -14.33 -21.25
C ARG A 123 8.70 -13.12 -22.16
N PHE A 124 8.73 -11.91 -21.59
CA PHE A 124 8.23 -10.70 -22.26
C PHE A 124 9.31 -9.66 -22.56
N GLY A 125 10.55 -9.85 -22.10
CA GLY A 125 11.63 -8.87 -22.23
C GLY A 125 11.86 -8.41 -23.68
N ARG A 126 11.94 -9.36 -24.62
CA ARG A 126 12.11 -9.05 -26.05
C ARG A 126 10.94 -8.31 -26.68
N GLU A 127 9.71 -8.52 -26.19
CA GLU A 127 8.54 -7.77 -26.66
C GLU A 127 8.54 -6.34 -26.12
N ILE A 128 8.92 -6.18 -24.84
CA ILE A 128 9.05 -4.89 -24.19
C ILE A 128 10.13 -4.04 -24.88
N GLU A 129 11.26 -4.66 -25.26
CA GLU A 129 12.32 -4.00 -26.01
C GLU A 129 11.87 -3.57 -27.41
N ARG A 130 11.13 -4.43 -28.13
CA ARG A 130 10.53 -4.09 -29.42
C ARG A 130 9.57 -2.90 -29.33
N ASP A 131 8.87 -2.74 -28.21
CA ASP A 131 8.00 -1.60 -27.92
C ASP A 131 8.76 -0.36 -27.36
N GLY A 132 10.09 -0.33 -27.50
CA GLY A 132 10.92 0.83 -27.19
C GLY A 132 11.14 1.08 -25.70
N MET A 133 11.20 0.01 -24.89
CA MET A 133 11.59 0.05 -23.48
C MET A 133 12.80 -0.85 -23.27
N ALA A 134 13.99 -0.26 -23.11
CA ALA A 134 15.23 -1.01 -22.88
C ALA A 134 15.11 -1.89 -21.62
N MET A 135 15.50 -3.17 -21.71
CA MET A 135 15.44 -4.12 -20.59
C MET A 135 16.75 -4.16 -19.79
N ASP A 136 17.25 -2.97 -19.44
CA ASP A 136 18.47 -2.77 -18.65
C ASP A 136 18.25 -3.12 -17.17
N VAL A 137 19.32 -3.01 -16.36
CA VAL A 137 19.26 -3.25 -14.91
C VAL A 137 18.19 -2.39 -14.22
N TRP A 138 17.98 -1.16 -14.70
CA TRP A 138 17.02 -0.24 -14.11
C TRP A 138 15.57 -0.64 -14.42
N ALA A 139 15.27 -1.05 -15.65
CA ALA A 139 13.96 -1.59 -16.01
C ALA A 139 13.62 -2.85 -15.21
N ARG A 140 14.60 -3.73 -14.99
CA ARG A 140 14.42 -4.93 -14.14
C ARG A 140 14.08 -4.56 -12.70
N GLU A 141 14.71 -3.52 -12.14
CA GLU A 141 14.34 -3.00 -10.83
C GLU A 141 12.89 -2.50 -10.77
N GLN A 142 12.42 -1.80 -11.81
CA GLN A 142 11.03 -1.32 -11.88
C GLN A 142 10.03 -2.49 -12.01
N ILE A 143 10.39 -3.57 -12.70
CA ILE A 143 9.58 -4.80 -12.77
C ILE A 143 9.49 -5.45 -11.38
N GLU A 144 10.63 -5.54 -10.69
CA GLU A 144 10.72 -6.16 -9.37
C GLU A 144 9.89 -5.44 -8.30
N MET A 145 9.71 -4.11 -8.42
CA MET A 145 8.85 -3.33 -7.52
C MET A 145 7.39 -3.81 -7.48
N ARG A 146 6.95 -4.62 -8.46
CA ARG A 146 5.58 -5.14 -8.54
C ARG A 146 5.55 -6.66 -8.39
N LEU A 147 6.35 -7.38 -9.18
CA LEU A 147 6.32 -8.86 -9.22
C LEU A 147 7.27 -9.50 -8.21
N GLY A 148 8.34 -8.81 -7.80
CA GLY A 148 9.32 -9.28 -6.83
C GLY A 148 9.27 -8.51 -5.51
N TYR A 149 8.11 -7.93 -5.18
CA TYR A 149 7.97 -6.93 -4.11
C TYR A 149 8.53 -7.42 -2.77
N ALA A 150 8.26 -8.67 -2.38
CA ALA A 150 8.75 -9.21 -1.11
C ALA A 150 10.27 -9.22 -1.00
N ARG A 151 10.96 -9.64 -2.07
CA ARG A 151 12.42 -9.71 -2.11
C ARG A 151 13.03 -8.32 -2.10
N ARG A 152 12.46 -7.40 -2.88
CA ARG A 152 12.89 -6.00 -2.90
C ARG A 152 12.66 -5.33 -1.54
N LEU A 153 11.49 -5.49 -0.93
CA LEU A 153 11.20 -4.99 0.41
C LEU A 153 12.20 -5.53 1.44
N ALA A 154 12.49 -6.83 1.42
CA ALA A 154 13.46 -7.45 2.33
C ALA A 154 14.87 -6.84 2.17
N ARG A 155 15.34 -6.62 0.92
CA ARG A 155 16.63 -5.95 0.67
C ARG A 155 16.63 -4.51 1.22
N ARG A 156 15.56 -3.75 0.96
CA ARG A 156 15.44 -2.37 1.45
C ARG A 156 15.38 -2.30 2.97
N LEU A 157 14.61 -3.19 3.61
CA LEU A 157 14.56 -3.29 5.07
C LEU A 157 15.92 -3.61 5.67
N ARG A 158 16.68 -4.56 5.10
CA ARG A 158 18.06 -4.85 5.56
C ARG A 158 18.95 -3.61 5.52
N ALA A 159 18.89 -2.84 4.45
CA ALA A 159 19.69 -1.62 4.32
C ALA A 159 19.31 -0.53 5.33
N VAL A 160 18.03 -0.40 5.68
CA VAL A 160 17.56 0.69 6.57
C VAL A 160 17.50 0.29 8.05
N LYS A 161 17.49 -1.02 8.36
CA LYS A 161 17.41 -1.55 9.74
C LYS A 161 18.41 -0.89 10.71
N PRO A 162 19.70 -0.69 10.38
CA PRO A 162 20.61 0.01 11.27
C PRO A 162 20.16 1.44 11.61
N SER A 163 19.59 2.16 10.65
CA SER A 163 19.01 3.48 10.87
C SER A 163 17.75 3.42 11.73
N LEU A 164 16.90 2.40 11.56
CA LEU A 164 15.73 2.17 12.40
C LEU A 164 16.12 1.93 13.86
N VAL A 165 17.16 1.13 14.11
CA VAL A 165 17.69 0.89 15.46
C VAL A 165 18.18 2.19 16.09
N ARG A 166 18.94 3.02 15.37
CA ARG A 166 19.36 4.35 15.86
C ARG A 166 18.20 5.32 16.13
N LEU A 167 17.04 5.08 15.52
CA LEU A 167 15.82 5.82 15.80
C LEU A 167 15.07 5.28 17.03
N GLY A 168 15.53 4.19 17.65
CA GLY A 168 14.83 3.52 18.74
C GLY A 168 13.67 2.64 18.27
N VAL A 169 13.64 2.27 16.98
CA VAL A 169 12.64 1.34 16.47
C VAL A 169 13.05 -0.09 16.82
N ARG A 170 12.23 -0.75 17.64
CA ARG A 170 12.28 -2.20 17.82
C ARG A 170 11.55 -2.87 16.66
N TRP A 171 12.31 -3.42 15.70
CA TRP A 171 11.73 -4.13 14.56
C TRP A 171 11.34 -5.55 14.94
N GLU A 172 10.09 -5.93 14.71
CA GLU A 172 9.58 -7.26 15.00
C GLU A 172 9.24 -8.02 13.70
N PRO A 173 9.37 -9.37 13.66
CA PRO A 173 9.11 -10.15 12.46
C PRO A 173 7.70 -9.95 11.87
N TRP A 174 6.69 -9.76 12.73
CA TRP A 174 5.30 -9.56 12.30
C TRP A 174 5.12 -8.28 11.47
N MET A 175 5.93 -7.24 11.70
CA MET A 175 5.83 -5.96 11.00
C MET A 175 6.03 -6.15 9.49
N GLN A 176 7.05 -6.94 9.10
CA GLN A 176 7.28 -7.26 7.69
C GLN A 176 6.18 -8.14 7.11
N ARG A 177 5.65 -9.11 7.88
CA ARG A 177 4.60 -10.01 7.39
C ARG A 177 3.31 -9.25 7.10
N VAL A 178 2.94 -8.29 7.96
CA VAL A 178 1.82 -7.36 7.76
C VAL A 178 1.96 -6.61 6.44
N MET A 179 3.13 -6.05 6.14
CA MET A 179 3.38 -5.28 4.91
C MET A 179 3.27 -6.11 3.63
N LEU A 180 3.41 -7.43 3.72
CA LEU A 180 3.41 -8.34 2.57
C LEU A 180 2.05 -8.99 2.29
N TYR A 181 1.10 -8.86 3.21
CA TYR A 181 -0.14 -9.63 3.20
C TYR A 181 -0.94 -9.49 1.90
N TYR A 182 -1.02 -8.28 1.32
CA TYR A 182 -1.74 -8.07 0.06
C TYR A 182 -1.22 -8.92 -1.11
N TYR A 183 0.10 -9.11 -1.17
CA TYR A 183 0.77 -9.81 -2.27
C TYR A 183 0.98 -11.30 -1.99
N TYR A 184 1.07 -11.65 -0.71
CA TYR A 184 1.44 -12.98 -0.21
C TYR A 184 0.63 -13.33 1.05
N PRO A 185 -0.71 -13.45 0.93
CA PRO A 185 -1.59 -13.66 2.09
C PRO A 185 -1.25 -14.95 2.85
N GLU A 186 -0.76 -15.97 2.13
CA GLU A 186 -0.32 -17.25 2.70
C GLU A 186 0.75 -17.11 3.78
N ARG A 187 1.53 -16.02 3.77
CA ARG A 187 2.56 -15.76 4.78
C ARG A 187 2.00 -15.46 6.16
N LEU A 188 0.69 -15.30 6.32
CA LEU A 188 0.02 -15.09 7.60
C LEU A 188 -0.85 -16.28 8.03
N ASN A 189 -0.81 -17.42 7.33
CA ASN A 189 -1.60 -18.61 7.70
C ASN A 189 -1.35 -19.05 9.15
N ASP A 190 -0.09 -19.06 9.57
CA ASP A 190 0.31 -19.46 10.94
C ASP A 190 0.56 -18.25 11.86
N ALA A 191 0.10 -17.05 11.49
CA ALA A 191 0.27 -15.87 12.33
C ALA A 191 -0.81 -15.80 13.43
N PRO A 192 -0.50 -15.19 14.58
CA PRO A 192 -1.54 -14.82 15.55
C PRO A 192 -2.65 -14.01 14.87
N ARG A 193 -3.91 -14.24 15.26
CA ARG A 193 -5.09 -13.57 14.68
C ARG A 193 -4.97 -12.05 14.65
N TRP A 194 -4.37 -11.46 15.70
CA TRP A 194 -4.17 -10.03 15.78
C TRP A 194 -3.20 -9.49 14.72
N VAL A 195 -2.17 -10.25 14.34
CA VAL A 195 -1.23 -9.87 13.26
C VAL A 195 -1.96 -9.88 11.93
N LYS A 196 -2.77 -10.91 11.68
CA LYS A 196 -3.60 -11.01 10.47
C LYS A 196 -4.57 -9.83 10.38
N GLN A 197 -5.29 -9.51 11.46
CA GLN A 197 -6.22 -8.38 11.47
C GLN A 197 -5.51 -7.04 11.22
N LEU A 198 -4.33 -6.79 11.78
CA LEU A 198 -3.54 -5.59 11.43
C LEU A 198 -3.10 -5.56 9.96
N ALA A 199 -2.86 -6.72 9.35
CA ALA A 199 -2.56 -6.81 7.93
C ALA A 199 -3.77 -6.52 7.06
N GLU A 200 -4.94 -7.02 7.43
CA GLU A 200 -6.23 -6.69 6.80
C GLU A 200 -6.53 -5.19 6.90
N VAL A 201 -6.30 -4.58 8.07
CA VAL A 201 -6.43 -3.12 8.26
C VAL A 201 -5.53 -2.35 7.28
N LEU A 202 -4.28 -2.80 7.11
CA LEU A 202 -3.36 -2.17 6.17
C LEU A 202 -3.87 -2.29 4.74
N VAL A 203 -4.34 -3.47 4.33
CA VAL A 203 -4.94 -3.67 3.00
C VAL A 203 -6.15 -2.76 2.80
N ALA A 204 -7.09 -2.73 3.75
CA ALA A 204 -8.29 -1.92 3.64
C ALA A 204 -7.96 -0.42 3.50
N CYS A 205 -7.08 0.10 4.37
CA CYS A 205 -6.68 1.50 4.35
C CYS A 205 -5.86 1.86 3.10
N GLU A 206 -4.98 0.96 2.65
CA GLU A 206 -4.17 1.11 1.44
C GLU A 206 -5.07 1.26 0.21
N GLN A 207 -6.04 0.36 0.04
CA GLN A 207 -6.96 0.44 -1.08
C GLN A 207 -7.86 1.68 -0.99
N PHE A 208 -8.35 2.00 0.21
CA PHE A 208 -9.19 3.17 0.40
C PHE A 208 -8.46 4.49 0.07
N GLU A 209 -7.20 4.64 0.50
CA GLU A 209 -6.37 5.79 0.14
C GLU A 209 -6.06 5.79 -1.36
N ALA A 210 -5.59 4.66 -1.89
CA ALA A 210 -5.16 4.56 -3.28
C ALA A 210 -6.30 4.86 -4.25
N TYR A 211 -7.52 4.39 -3.99
CA TYR A 211 -8.68 4.70 -4.82
C TYR A 211 -9.08 6.18 -4.77
N SER A 212 -8.75 6.85 -3.68
CA SER A 212 -9.00 8.28 -3.47
C SER A 212 -7.83 9.18 -3.86
N ASN A 213 -6.68 8.62 -4.22
CA ASN A 213 -5.47 9.37 -4.50
C ASN A 213 -5.35 9.69 -6.00
N ARG A 214 -5.42 10.97 -6.34
CA ARG A 214 -5.39 11.42 -7.74
C ARG A 214 -4.06 11.19 -8.43
N GLU A 215 -2.97 11.51 -7.75
CA GLU A 215 -1.64 11.38 -8.33
C GLU A 215 -1.29 9.91 -8.58
N ARG A 216 -1.47 9.03 -7.57
CA ARG A 216 -1.27 7.58 -7.73
C ARG A 216 -2.28 6.98 -8.71
N GLY A 217 -3.54 7.42 -8.70
CA GLY A 217 -4.59 6.99 -9.62
C GLY A 217 -4.19 7.16 -11.08
N ARG A 218 -3.77 8.37 -11.45
CA ARG A 218 -3.29 8.68 -12.80
C ARG A 218 -2.02 7.91 -13.14
N ASP A 219 -1.04 7.93 -12.25
CA ASP A 219 0.31 7.47 -12.57
C ASP A 219 0.47 5.95 -12.59
N TYR A 220 -0.26 5.22 -11.73
CA TYR A 220 -0.13 3.76 -11.61
C TYR A 220 -1.22 2.98 -12.30
N TYR A 221 -2.40 3.60 -12.44
CA TYR A 221 -3.61 2.90 -12.88
C TYR A 221 -4.22 3.56 -14.12
N GLY A 222 -3.64 4.65 -14.63
CA GLY A 222 -4.20 5.40 -15.75
C GLY A 222 -5.62 5.93 -15.49
N ARG A 223 -6.02 6.05 -14.21
CA ARG A 223 -7.38 6.45 -13.84
C ARG A 223 -7.59 7.93 -14.12
N ARG A 224 -8.76 8.25 -14.66
CA ARG A 224 -9.18 9.63 -14.99
C ARG A 224 -9.88 10.33 -13.84
N SER A 225 -10.45 9.58 -12.90
CA SER A 225 -11.19 10.10 -11.75
C SER A 225 -11.09 9.19 -10.54
N GLU A 226 -11.33 9.77 -9.37
CA GLU A 226 -11.45 9.08 -8.09
C GLU A 226 -12.93 8.80 -7.78
N SER A 227 -13.24 7.62 -7.25
CA SER A 227 -14.61 7.26 -6.84
C SER A 227 -14.59 6.50 -5.52
N LEU A 228 -15.24 7.08 -4.50
CA LEU A 228 -15.43 6.39 -3.22
C LEU A 228 -16.34 5.17 -3.37
N GLU A 229 -17.35 5.24 -4.25
CA GLU A 229 -18.22 4.11 -4.54
C GLU A 229 -17.40 2.92 -5.10
N GLU A 230 -16.45 3.18 -6.00
CA GLU A 230 -15.56 2.14 -6.52
C GLU A 230 -14.59 1.62 -5.46
N ALA A 231 -14.10 2.51 -4.58
CA ALA A 231 -13.24 2.11 -3.47
C ALA A 231 -13.95 1.10 -2.56
N PHE A 232 -15.17 1.41 -2.10
CA PHE A 232 -15.92 0.50 -1.24
C PHE A 232 -16.36 -0.77 -1.97
N ARG A 233 -16.80 -0.69 -3.23
CA ARG A 233 -17.09 -1.89 -4.04
C ARG A 233 -15.87 -2.80 -4.18
N TYR A 234 -14.66 -2.24 -4.26
CA TYR A 234 -13.45 -3.05 -4.27
C TYR A 234 -13.17 -3.69 -2.90
N LEU A 235 -13.38 -2.97 -1.81
CA LEU A 235 -13.25 -3.51 -0.46
C LEU A 235 -14.27 -4.62 -0.17
N ASP A 236 -15.52 -4.47 -0.58
CA ASP A 236 -16.56 -5.51 -0.44
C ASP A 236 -16.16 -6.80 -1.22
N ARG A 237 -15.52 -6.65 -2.40
CA ARG A 237 -14.95 -7.80 -3.12
C ARG A 237 -13.82 -8.48 -2.36
N LEU A 238 -12.93 -7.70 -1.72
CA LEU A 238 -11.85 -8.28 -0.92
C LEU A 238 -12.38 -9.01 0.34
N GLU A 239 -13.48 -8.53 0.91
CA GLU A 239 -14.20 -9.25 1.97
C GLU A 239 -14.76 -10.58 1.44
N ALA A 240 -15.47 -10.57 0.31
CA ALA A 240 -16.01 -11.78 -0.31
C ALA A 240 -14.93 -12.80 -0.70
N GLU A 241 -13.72 -12.34 -1.05
CA GLU A 241 -12.55 -13.18 -1.32
C GLU A 241 -11.85 -13.70 -0.05
N GLY A 242 -12.30 -13.32 1.15
CA GLY A 242 -11.68 -13.70 2.43
C GLY A 242 -10.35 -13.02 2.71
N ILE A 243 -10.05 -11.93 1.99
CA ILE A 243 -8.84 -11.10 2.19
C ILE A 243 -9.07 -10.05 3.29
N LEU A 244 -10.31 -9.59 3.48
CA LEU A 244 -10.69 -8.71 4.57
C LEU A 244 -11.74 -9.40 5.45
N SER A 245 -11.66 -9.20 6.77
CA SER A 245 -12.74 -9.60 7.66
C SER A 245 -13.79 -8.52 7.81
N ALA A 246 -15.05 -8.93 8.06
CA ALA A 246 -16.17 -8.02 8.31
C ALA A 246 -15.90 -6.99 9.42
N PRO A 247 -15.25 -7.33 10.57
CA PRO A 247 -14.93 -6.33 11.58
C PRO A 247 -14.02 -5.21 11.07
N VAL A 248 -13.03 -5.52 10.22
CA VAL A 248 -12.12 -4.51 9.67
C VAL A 248 -12.88 -3.59 8.72
N LEU A 249 -13.69 -4.15 7.83
CA LEU A 249 -14.46 -3.35 6.88
C LEU A 249 -15.53 -2.50 7.57
N SER A 250 -16.19 -3.05 8.58
CA SER A 250 -17.16 -2.33 9.42
C SER A 250 -16.50 -1.16 10.15
N ALA A 251 -15.36 -1.38 10.81
CA ALA A 251 -14.62 -0.31 11.49
C ALA A 251 -14.20 0.82 10.52
N LEU A 252 -13.74 0.46 9.32
CA LEU A 252 -13.43 1.45 8.28
C LEU A 252 -14.68 2.25 7.86
N LYS A 253 -15.80 1.57 7.58
CA LYS A 253 -17.08 2.19 7.20
C LYS A 253 -17.59 3.13 8.30
N GLN A 254 -17.52 2.72 9.57
CA GLN A 254 -17.89 3.55 10.73
C GLN A 254 -17.05 4.82 10.84
N LEU A 255 -15.73 4.71 10.75
CA LEU A 255 -14.84 5.87 10.81
C LEU A 255 -15.01 6.80 9.61
N ALA A 256 -15.22 6.22 8.42
CA ALA A 256 -15.57 6.98 7.23
C ALA A 256 -16.88 7.73 7.42
N ALA A 257 -17.92 7.09 8.00
CA ALA A 257 -19.21 7.69 8.33
C ALA A 257 -19.12 8.77 9.40
N ALA A 258 -18.21 8.64 10.36
CA ALA A 258 -17.94 9.67 11.37
C ALA A 258 -17.12 10.86 10.82
N GLY A 259 -16.61 10.77 9.59
CA GLY A 259 -15.83 11.83 8.95
C GLY A 259 -14.38 11.91 9.37
N VAL A 260 -13.87 10.91 10.08
CA VAL A 260 -12.50 10.83 10.60
C VAL A 260 -11.45 10.89 9.47
N PHE A 261 -11.84 10.54 8.24
CA PHE A 261 -10.97 10.44 7.09
C PHE A 261 -11.09 11.59 6.09
N ASP A 262 -12.08 12.48 6.22
CA ASP A 262 -12.42 13.49 5.22
C ASP A 262 -11.19 14.32 4.79
N ASP A 263 -10.42 14.82 5.76
CA ASP A 263 -9.23 15.64 5.51
C ASP A 263 -8.08 14.87 4.85
N LEU A 264 -7.90 13.59 5.22
CA LEU A 264 -6.88 12.74 4.60
C LEU A 264 -7.22 12.45 3.15
N LEU A 265 -8.49 12.19 2.85
CA LEU A 265 -8.96 11.96 1.48
C LEU A 265 -8.89 13.23 0.64
N ALA A 266 -9.27 14.38 1.20
CA ALA A 266 -9.10 15.67 0.52
C ALA A 266 -7.61 15.94 0.20
N SER A 267 -6.71 15.67 1.15
CA SER A 267 -5.26 15.76 0.94
C SER A 267 -4.76 14.80 -0.14
N ALA A 268 -5.28 13.57 -0.21
CA ALA A 268 -4.92 12.60 -1.24
C ALA A 268 -5.34 13.04 -2.65
N ARG A 269 -6.40 13.84 -2.76
CA ARG A 269 -6.93 14.35 -4.04
C ARG A 269 -6.33 15.68 -4.47
N GLY A 270 -5.81 16.45 -3.51
CA GLY A 270 -5.45 17.85 -3.70
C GLY A 270 -6.66 18.79 -3.82
N THR A 271 -7.85 18.32 -3.46
CA THR A 271 -9.10 19.12 -3.45
C THR A 271 -10.07 18.55 -2.42
N GLY A 272 -11.03 19.37 -1.98
CA GLY A 272 -12.06 18.95 -1.03
C GLY A 272 -12.96 17.84 -1.57
N LEU A 273 -13.48 17.01 -0.67
CA LEU A 273 -14.53 16.05 -0.99
C LEU A 273 -15.84 16.78 -1.35
N THR A 274 -16.52 16.30 -2.39
CA THR A 274 -17.82 16.85 -2.79
C THR A 274 -18.91 16.51 -1.76
N LEU A 275 -20.02 17.26 -1.78
CA LEU A 275 -21.18 16.96 -0.93
C LEU A 275 -21.77 15.57 -1.21
N ARG A 276 -21.76 15.12 -2.47
CA ARG A 276 -22.22 13.77 -2.84
C ARG A 276 -21.37 12.69 -2.15
N GLU A 277 -20.06 12.87 -2.14
CA GLU A 277 -19.12 11.91 -1.55
C GLU A 277 -19.20 11.87 -0.03
N ARG A 278 -19.31 13.04 0.60
CA ARG A 278 -19.58 13.09 2.04
C ARG A 278 -20.88 12.37 2.36
N ARG A 279 -21.98 12.71 1.67
CA ARG A 279 -23.28 12.03 1.86
C ARG A 279 -23.18 10.53 1.65
N PHE A 280 -22.46 10.07 0.63
CA PHE A 280 -22.22 8.66 0.39
C PHE A 280 -21.58 7.98 1.60
N MET A 281 -20.49 8.52 2.16
CA MET A 281 -19.85 7.95 3.36
C MET A 281 -20.75 8.03 4.61
N ARG A 282 -21.51 9.12 4.78
CA ARG A 282 -22.41 9.29 5.94
C ARG A 282 -23.53 8.24 5.97
N ARG A 283 -23.92 7.66 4.83
CA ARG A 283 -24.94 6.59 4.76
C ARG A 283 -24.52 5.33 5.50
N PHE A 284 -23.22 5.03 5.60
CA PHE A 284 -22.76 3.85 6.34
C PHE A 284 -23.12 3.90 7.84
N ALA A 285 -23.39 5.08 8.43
CA ALA A 285 -23.89 5.17 9.81
C ALA A 285 -25.26 4.47 9.98
N GLN A 286 -26.09 4.48 8.94
CA GLN A 286 -27.41 3.85 8.94
C GLN A 286 -27.30 2.33 8.74
N GLU A 287 -26.38 1.89 7.88
CA GLU A 287 -26.13 0.46 7.63
C GLU A 287 -25.55 -0.26 8.85
N VAL A 288 -24.65 0.40 9.59
CA VAL A 288 -24.05 -0.17 10.81
C VAL A 288 -25.05 -0.24 11.96
N SER A 289 -25.99 0.72 12.05
CA SER A 289 -27.02 0.74 13.10
C SER A 289 -28.13 -0.31 12.85
N ALA A 290 -28.20 -0.89 11.66
CA ALA A 290 -29.19 -1.88 11.26
C ALA A 290 -28.72 -3.35 11.40
N CYS A 291 -27.47 -3.58 11.81
CA CYS A 291 -26.97 -4.91 12.16
C CYS A 291 -27.08 -5.11 13.68
N PRO A 292 -27.95 -6.02 14.17
CA PRO A 292 -28.04 -6.37 15.59
C PRO A 292 -26.80 -7.09 16.13
#